data_AF-A0A2M9BCA8-F1
#
_entry.id   AF-A0A2M9BCA8-F1
#
_cell.length_a   1.000
_cell.length_b   1.000
_cell.length_c   1.000
_cell.angle_alpha   90.00
_cell.angle_beta   90.00
_cell.angle_gamma   90.00
#
_symmetry.space_group_name_H-M   'P 1'
#
loop_
_entity.id
_entity.type
_entity.pdbx_description
1 polymer ?
#
loop_
_entity_poly.entity_id
_entity_poly.type
_entity_poly.pdbx_seq_one_letter_code
_entity_poly.pdbx_strand_id
1 'polypeptide(L)'
;MARNELPKPAQGLTGVVLWIVAIVMWIVAPSIAYAPAGAFVIDTGIALASAGFAIFFVSSLRSYLLALLLAVIAIILFAVGDFAQVTPLLYFLRIFVPFIALLMPLNKQLNGIRIFA
;
A
#
# COMPACT_ATOMS: atom_id res chain seq x y z
N MET A 1 24.85 15.53 1.57
CA MET A 1 23.60 14.74 1.52
C MET A 1 22.74 15.19 2.69
N ALA A 2 21.57 15.77 2.43
CA ALA A 2 20.67 16.17 3.51
C ALA A 2 20.22 14.91 4.29
N ARG A 3 20.25 14.96 5.62
CA ARG A 3 20.19 13.82 6.56
C ARG A 3 18.90 12.96 6.50
N ASN A 4 17.98 13.24 5.58
CA ASN A 4 16.62 12.67 5.52
C ASN A 4 16.22 12.11 4.14
N GLU A 5 17.12 12.07 3.17
CA GLU A 5 16.84 11.52 1.84
C GLU A 5 17.06 10.00 1.82
N LEU A 6 16.04 9.27 1.36
CA LEU A 6 16.09 7.83 1.20
C LEU A 6 16.96 7.47 -0.02
N PRO A 7 17.82 6.44 0.07
CA PRO A 7 18.54 5.94 -1.09
C PRO A 7 17.54 5.48 -2.18
N LYS A 8 17.59 6.11 -3.35
CA LYS A 8 16.72 5.78 -4.50
C LYS A 8 16.69 4.27 -4.84
N PRO A 9 17.82 3.53 -4.79
CA PRO A 9 17.79 2.09 -5.05
C PRO A 9 16.98 1.31 -4.02
N ALA A 10 17.06 1.69 -2.73
CA ALA A 10 16.32 1.03 -1.67
C ALA A 10 14.81 1.26 -1.82
N GLN A 11 14.39 2.47 -2.17
CA GLN A 11 12.98 2.77 -2.46
C GLN A 11 12.44 1.93 -3.61
N GLY A 12 13.18 1.88 -4.72
CA GLY A 12 12.79 1.11 -5.89
C GLY A 12 12.69 -0.39 -5.59
N LEU A 13 13.68 -0.94 -4.88
CA LEU A 13 13.69 -2.34 -4.46
C LEU A 13 12.50 -2.66 -3.56
N THR A 14 12.24 -1.85 -2.53
CA THR A 14 11.08 -2.08 -1.65
C THR A 14 9.76 -2.02 -2.41
N GLY A 15 9.60 -1.03 -3.31
CA GLY A 15 8.42 -0.92 -4.14
C GLY A 15 8.18 -2.19 -4.98
N VAL A 16 9.22 -2.67 -5.67
CA VAL A 16 9.13 -3.90 -6.49
C VAL A 16 8.86 -5.13 -5.64
N VAL A 17 9.53 -5.29 -4.49
CA VAL A 17 9.33 -6.44 -3.60
C VAL A 17 7.88 -6.51 -3.11
N LEU A 18 7.30 -5.38 -2.69
CA LEU A 18 5.89 -5.34 -2.24
C LEU A 18 4.93 -5.77 -3.36
N TRP A 19 5.20 -5.37 -4.60
CA TRP A 19 4.43 -5.80 -5.77
C TRP A 19 4.58 -7.29 -6.06
N ILE A 20 5.80 -7.83 -5.99
CA ILE A 20 6.04 -9.27 -6.18
C ILE A 20 5.26 -10.06 -5.14
N VAL A 21 5.32 -9.66 -3.87
CA VAL A 21 4.58 -10.33 -2.80
C VAL A 21 3.07 -10.25 -3.04
N ALA A 22 2.54 -9.09 -3.45
CA ALA A 22 1.12 -8.93 -3.78
C ALA A 22 0.67 -9.87 -4.91
N ILE A 23 1.48 -9.98 -5.98
CA ILE A 23 1.19 -10.89 -7.11
C ILE A 23 1.17 -12.34 -6.63
N VAL A 24 2.18 -12.76 -5.84
CA VAL A 24 2.22 -14.11 -5.28
C VAL A 24 0.98 -14.39 -4.42
N MET A 25 0.56 -13.43 -3.59
CA MET A 25 -0.66 -13.55 -2.79
C MET A 25 -1.90 -13.75 -3.66
N TRP A 26 -2.08 -12.96 -4.72
CA TRP A 26 -3.23 -13.13 -5.64
C TRP A 26 -3.21 -14.45 -6.40
N ILE A 27 -2.04 -14.99 -6.72
CA ILE A 27 -1.90 -16.31 -7.35
C ILE A 27 -2.27 -17.43 -6.38
N VAL A 28 -1.87 -17.32 -5.11
CA VAL A 28 -2.08 -18.38 -4.10
C VAL A 28 -3.49 -18.33 -3.51
N ALA A 29 -4.12 -17.16 -3.41
CA ALA A 29 -5.42 -17.00 -2.76
C ALA A 29 -6.52 -17.98 -3.23
N PRO A 30 -6.69 -18.26 -4.54
CA PRO A 30 -7.71 -19.21 -5.02
C PRO A 30 -7.47 -20.66 -4.59
N SER A 31 -6.26 -21.02 -4.16
CA SER A 31 -5.94 -22.37 -3.68
C SER A 31 -6.27 -22.59 -2.19
N ILE A 32 -6.70 -21.54 -1.49
CA ILE A 32 -7.04 -21.60 -0.07
C ILE A 32 -8.49 -22.07 0.11
N ALA A 33 -8.67 -23.24 0.72
CA ALA A 33 -10.00 -23.83 0.94
C ALA A 33 -10.90 -23.01 1.88
N TYR A 34 -10.31 -22.31 2.86
CA TYR A 34 -11.05 -21.46 3.78
C TYR A 34 -11.29 -20.07 3.16
N ALA A 35 -12.53 -19.81 2.71
CA ALA A 35 -12.86 -18.63 1.93
C ALA A 35 -12.48 -17.28 2.60
N PRO A 36 -12.69 -17.04 3.91
CA PRO A 36 -12.27 -15.79 4.55
C PRO A 36 -10.76 -15.58 4.55
N ALA A 37 -9.96 -16.65 4.69
CA ALA A 37 -8.51 -16.52 4.56
C ALA A 37 -8.08 -16.24 3.11
N GLY A 38 -8.76 -16.83 2.12
CA GLY A 38 -8.55 -16.52 0.70
C GLY A 38 -8.81 -15.04 0.40
N ALA A 39 -9.94 -14.50 0.89
CA ALA A 39 -10.30 -13.09 0.75
C ALA A 39 -9.26 -12.16 1.42
N PHE A 40 -8.85 -12.49 2.65
CA PHE A 40 -7.82 -11.74 3.36
C PHE A 40 -6.48 -11.71 2.64
N VAL A 41 -6.07 -12.81 2.00
CA VAL A 41 -4.84 -12.84 1.20
C VAL A 41 -4.96 -11.91 -0.02
N ILE A 42 -6.12 -11.86 -0.68
CA ILE A 42 -6.36 -10.93 -1.79
C ILE A 42 -6.25 -9.49 -1.32
N ASP A 43 -6.92 -9.17 -0.22
CA ASP A 43 -6.99 -7.82 0.33
C ASP A 43 -5.64 -7.35 0.91
N THR A 44 -4.85 -8.27 1.46
CA THR A 44 -3.44 -8.02 1.83
C THR A 44 -2.61 -7.66 0.59
N GLY A 45 -2.81 -8.37 -0.53
CA GLY A 45 -2.18 -8.03 -1.80
C GLY A 45 -2.51 -6.60 -2.26
N ILE A 46 -3.76 -6.15 -2.08
CA ILE A 46 -4.17 -4.77 -2.40
C ILE A 46 -3.40 -3.75 -1.55
N ALA A 47 -3.29 -3.98 -0.24
CA ALA A 47 -2.57 -3.09 0.67
C ALA A 47 -1.08 -2.99 0.31
N LEU A 48 -0.43 -4.12 0.03
CA LEU A 48 0.99 -4.17 -0.34
C LEU A 48 1.25 -3.52 -1.70
N ALA A 49 0.44 -3.80 -2.72
CA ALA A 49 0.56 -3.18 -4.03
C ALA A 49 0.37 -1.65 -3.94
N SER A 50 -0.60 -1.19 -3.16
CA SER A 50 -0.87 0.23 -2.92
C SER A 50 0.31 0.91 -2.22
N ALA A 51 0.89 0.28 -1.20
CA ALA A 51 2.08 0.78 -0.52
C ALA A 51 3.31 0.80 -1.43
N GLY A 52 3.52 -0.28 -2.19
CA GLY A 52 4.60 -0.37 -3.18
C GLY A 52 4.50 0.72 -4.24
N PHE A 53 3.29 0.99 -4.72
CA PHE A 53 3.02 2.11 -5.63
C PHE A 53 3.37 3.46 -4.99
N ALA A 54 2.85 3.72 -3.79
CA ALA A 54 3.08 4.98 -3.06
C ALA A 54 4.58 5.27 -2.86
N ILE A 55 5.37 4.25 -2.53
CA ILE A 55 6.81 4.38 -2.24
C ILE A 55 7.59 4.97 -3.42
N PHE A 56 7.20 4.70 -4.68
CA PHE A 56 7.87 5.29 -5.85
C PHE A 56 7.75 6.82 -5.94
N PHE A 57 6.80 7.41 -5.23
CA PHE A 57 6.52 8.85 -5.28
C PHE A 57 6.96 9.59 -4.01
N VAL A 58 7.53 8.90 -3.04
CA VAL A 58 7.94 9.48 -1.76
C VAL A 58 9.39 9.96 -1.80
N SER A 59 9.64 11.18 -1.31
CA SER A 59 11.00 11.75 -1.21
C SER A 59 11.64 11.67 0.18
N SER A 60 10.84 11.55 1.26
CA SER A 60 11.33 11.63 2.64
C SER A 60 11.23 10.29 3.38
N LEU A 61 12.19 10.02 4.27
CA LEU A 61 12.15 8.86 5.16
C LEU A 61 10.86 8.77 5.98
N ARG A 62 10.38 9.91 6.50
CA ARG A 62 9.14 9.97 7.27
C ARG A 62 7.93 9.51 6.47
N SER A 63 7.78 10.01 5.24
CA SER A 63 6.65 9.64 4.38
C SER A 63 6.72 8.18 3.95
N TYR A 64 7.94 7.63 3.79
CA TYR A 64 8.14 6.22 3.46
C TYR A 64 7.73 5.32 4.62
N LEU A 65 8.15 5.65 5.84
CA LEU A 65 7.74 4.92 7.04
C LEU A 65 6.23 5.01 7.27
N LEU A 66 5.62 6.18 7.01
CA LEU A 66 4.17 6.33 7.07
C LEU A 66 3.45 5.48 6.03
N ALA A 67 3.94 5.38 4.79
CA ALA A 67 3.35 4.52 3.78
C ALA A 67 3.38 3.04 4.20
N LEU A 68 4.51 2.57 4.76
CA LEU A 68 4.62 1.22 5.30
C LEU A 68 3.70 0.99 6.51
N LEU A 69 3.64 1.96 7.42
CA LEU A 69 2.77 1.88 8.60
C LEU A 69 1.29 1.84 8.21
N LEU A 70 0.87 2.67 7.24
CA LEU A 70 -0.48 2.64 6.71
C LEU A 70 -0.80 1.31 6.01
N ALA A 71 0.17 0.69 5.34
CA ALA A 71 0.00 -0.66 4.77
C ALA A 71 -0.27 -1.68 5.87
N VAL A 72 0.51 -1.67 6.95
CA VAL A 72 0.32 -2.58 8.10
C VAL A 72 -1.05 -2.36 8.74
N ILE A 73 -1.46 -1.09 8.93
CA ILE A 73 -2.79 -0.77 9.47
C ILE A 73 -3.90 -1.28 8.54
N ALA A 74 -3.76 -1.08 7.22
CA ALA A 74 -4.73 -1.58 6.25
C ALA A 74 -4.85 -3.10 6.31
N ILE A 75 -3.73 -3.83 6.40
CA ILE A 75 -3.73 -5.29 6.56
C ILE A 75 -4.48 -5.71 7.83
N ILE A 76 -4.26 -5.04 8.96
CA ILE A 76 -4.99 -5.33 10.20
C ILE A 76 -6.49 -5.07 10.02
N LEU A 77 -6.87 -3.96 9.40
CA LEU A 77 -8.28 -3.63 9.15
C LEU A 77 -8.95 -4.60 8.18
N PHE A 78 -8.24 -5.06 7.14
CA PHE A 78 -8.71 -6.12 6.25
C PHE A 78 -8.89 -7.43 7.01
N ALA A 79 -7.92 -7.85 7.83
CA ALA A 79 -8.06 -9.04 8.67
C ALA A 79 -9.33 -8.95 9.53
N VAL A 80 -9.53 -7.83 10.22
CA VAL A 80 -10.75 -7.61 11.02
C VAL A 80 -12.00 -7.71 10.14
N GLY A 81 -12.01 -7.06 8.96
CA GLY A 81 -13.13 -7.09 8.03
C GLY A 81 -13.45 -8.50 7.51
N ASP A 82 -12.44 -9.28 7.14
CA ASP A 82 -12.61 -10.62 6.55
C ASP A 82 -13.05 -11.65 7.58
N PHE A 83 -12.40 -11.68 8.75
CA PHE A 83 -12.69 -12.66 9.79
C PHE A 83 -13.95 -12.32 10.60
N ALA A 84 -14.27 -11.03 10.77
CA ALA A 84 -15.53 -10.60 11.39
C ALA A 84 -16.67 -10.39 10.37
N GLN A 85 -16.43 -10.66 9.09
CA GLN A 85 -17.40 -10.56 8.00
C GLN A 85 -18.08 -9.17 7.88
N VAL A 86 -17.31 -8.10 8.12
CA VAL A 86 -17.79 -6.72 8.03
C VAL A 86 -17.69 -6.24 6.58
N THR A 87 -18.62 -6.68 5.74
CA THR A 87 -18.64 -6.41 4.30
C THR A 87 -18.51 -4.91 3.94
N PRO A 88 -19.21 -3.96 4.60
CA PRO A 88 -19.08 -2.54 4.27
C PRO A 88 -17.66 -2.00 4.50
N LEU A 89 -16.98 -2.48 5.55
CA LEU A 89 -15.61 -2.10 5.85
C LEU A 89 -14.66 -2.61 4.76
N LEU A 90 -14.81 -3.86 4.32
CA LEU A 90 -13.99 -4.44 3.26
C LEU A 90 -14.10 -3.66 1.95
N TYR A 91 -15.33 -3.38 1.50
CA TYR A 91 -15.52 -2.59 0.27
C TYR A 91 -15.01 -1.17 0.38
N PHE A 92 -15.19 -0.53 1.54
CA PHE A 92 -14.61 0.78 1.80
C PHE A 92 -13.09 0.72 1.67
N LEU A 93 -12.42 -0.23 2.34
CA LEU A 93 -10.96 -0.36 2.32
C LEU A 93 -10.41 -0.71 0.93
N ARG A 94 -11.10 -1.58 0.17
CA ARG A 94 -10.72 -1.96 -1.21
C ARG A 94 -10.67 -0.77 -2.16
N ILE A 95 -11.47 0.27 -1.91
CA ILE A 95 -11.49 1.51 -2.69
C ILE A 95 -10.54 2.54 -2.08
N PHE A 96 -10.61 2.71 -0.76
CA PHE A 96 -9.91 3.75 -0.03
C PHE A 96 -8.40 3.56 -0.03
N VAL A 97 -7.90 2.33 0.16
CA VAL A 97 -6.46 2.04 0.23
C VAL A 97 -5.75 2.38 -1.09
N PRO A 98 -6.23 1.91 -2.27
CA PRO A 98 -5.68 2.35 -3.55
C PRO A 98 -5.83 3.84 -3.79
N PHE A 99 -6.97 4.43 -3.41
CA PHE A 99 -7.20 5.86 -3.57
C PHE A 99 -6.15 6.71 -2.83
N ILE A 100 -5.85 6.38 -1.57
CA ILE A 100 -4.81 7.07 -0.80
C ILE A 100 -3.43 6.91 -1.46
N ALA A 101 -3.10 5.73 -1.98
CA ALA A 101 -1.84 5.51 -2.69
C ALA A 101 -1.74 6.39 -3.96
N LEU A 102 -2.85 6.59 -4.68
CA LEU A 102 -2.91 7.48 -5.85
C LEU A 102 -2.78 8.96 -5.52
N LEU A 103 -3.01 9.38 -4.27
CA LEU A 103 -2.75 10.77 -3.86
C LEU A 103 -1.25 11.10 -3.75
N MET A 104 -0.39 10.09 -3.66
CA MET A 104 1.06 10.29 -3.55
C MET A 104 1.71 10.93 -4.80
N PRO A 105 1.46 10.46 -6.03
CA PRO A 105 1.92 11.18 -7.23
C PRO A 105 1.34 12.59 -7.33
N LEU A 106 0.08 12.80 -6.92
CA LEU A 106 -0.55 14.13 -6.92
C LEU A 106 0.17 15.09 -5.97
N ASN A 107 0.46 14.65 -4.75
CA ASN A 107 1.22 15.44 -3.76
C ASN A 107 2.64 15.76 -4.24
N LYS A 108 3.29 14.85 -4.98
CA LYS A 108 4.60 15.09 -5.58
C LYS A 108 4.53 16.17 -6.67
N GLN A 109 3.50 16.16 -7.51
CA GLN A 109 3.29 17.18 -8.54
C GLN A 109 2.97 18.55 -7.92
N LEU A 110 2.05 18.63 -6.95
CA LEU A 110 1.66 19.89 -6.31
C LEU A 110 2.81 20.55 -5.54
N ASN A 111 3.66 19.77 -4.86
CA ASN A 111 4.84 20.32 -4.18
C ASN A 111 5.98 20.72 -5.14
N GLY A 112 5.99 20.21 -6.37
CA GLY A 112 6.92 20.62 -7.43
C GLY A 112 6.48 21.89 -8.17
N ILE A 113 5.17 22.17 -8.16
CA ILE A 113 4.56 23.34 -8.78
C ILE A 113 4.49 24.46 -7.73
N ARG A 114 5.62 25.09 -7.44
CA ARG A 114 5.64 26.39 -6.75
C ARG A 114 5.19 27.47 -7.75
N ILE A 115 3.89 27.61 -7.98
CA ILE A 115 3.33 28.71 -8.80
C ILE A 115 3.28 30.05 -8.03
N PHE A 116 3.56 30.05 -6.72
CA PHE A 116 3.63 31.27 -5.90
C PHE A 116 4.91 31.36 -5.07
N ALA A 117 6.08 31.37 -5.72
CA ALA A 117 7.32 31.84 -5.11
C ALA A 117 8.22 32.51 -6.15
#